data_AF-A0AAU2WUL2-F1
#
_entry.id   AF-A0AAU2WUL2-F1
#
_cell.length_a   1.000
_cell.length_b   1.000
_cell.length_c   1.000
_cell.angle_alpha   90.00
_cell.angle_beta   90.00
_cell.angle_gamma   90.00
#
_symmetry.space_group_name_H-M   'P 1'
#
loop_
_entity.id
_entity.type
_entity.pdbx_description
1 polymer ?
#
loop_
_entity_poly.entity_id
_entity_poly.type
_entity_poly.pdbx_seq_one_letter_code
_entity_poly.pdbx_strand_id
1 'polypeptide(L)'
;MPAEPLVPMFSEEEIADLSRAATTDLAQRLAQRAFRPLGAPGQAADDVVGGDALAMLHVLVHMQRAVEGLMDEAAAQAVGDGAGYPQLGRACRITRQGARKRWPGLLSTPGVGAGQPHGGSRDPLDEVPDT
;
A
#
# COMPACT_ATOMS: atom_id res chain seq x y z
N MET A 1 12.47 18.69 11.39
CA MET A 1 13.76 18.12 10.94
C MET A 1 13.77 18.13 9.41
N PRO A 2 14.90 18.43 8.72
CA PRO A 2 15.02 18.01 7.33
C PRO A 2 15.04 16.48 7.27
N ALA A 3 14.30 15.88 6.34
CA ALA A 3 14.42 14.44 6.11
C ALA A 3 15.82 14.14 5.57
N GLU A 4 16.49 13.15 6.16
CA GLU A 4 17.81 12.72 5.70
C GLU A 4 17.73 12.19 4.26
N PRO A 5 18.79 12.34 3.45
CA PRO A 5 18.83 11.71 2.15
C PRO A 5 18.84 10.20 2.34
N LEU A 6 17.75 9.54 1.93
CA LEU A 6 17.68 8.08 1.80
C LEU A 6 18.80 7.64 0.85
N VAL A 7 19.92 7.17 1.41
CA VAL A 7 21.01 6.52 0.66
C VAL A 7 20.57 5.06 0.47
N PRO A 8 20.19 4.64 -0.75
CA PRO A 8 19.76 3.27 -0.95
C PRO A 8 20.99 2.35 -0.92
N MET A 9 20.88 1.23 -0.21
CA MET A 9 21.95 0.21 -0.14
C MET A 9 22.11 -0.59 -1.45
N PHE A 10 21.20 -0.38 -2.39
CA PHE A 10 21.13 -1.00 -3.71
C PHE A 10 20.87 0.10 -4.75
N SER A 11 21.30 -0.10 -5.99
CA SER A 11 21.00 0.81 -7.10
C SER A 11 19.50 0.85 -7.43
N GLU A 12 19.09 1.89 -8.16
CA GLU A 12 17.69 2.03 -8.64
C GLU A 12 17.25 0.88 -9.57
N GLU A 13 18.21 0.17 -10.17
CA GLU A 13 18.04 -0.99 -11.05
C GLU A 13 17.88 -2.28 -10.22
N GLU A 14 18.78 -2.54 -9.26
CA GLU A 14 18.67 -3.66 -8.32
C GLU A 14 17.36 -3.60 -7.50
N ILE A 15 16.93 -2.41 -7.07
CA ILE A 15 15.63 -2.23 -6.40
C ILE A 15 14.46 -2.61 -7.34
N ALA A 16 14.55 -2.27 -8.63
CA ALA A 16 13.51 -2.60 -9.60
C ALA A 16 13.45 -4.13 -9.87
N ASP A 17 14.60 -4.79 -10.00
CA ASP A 17 14.67 -6.23 -10.23
C ASP A 17 14.26 -7.05 -8.99
N LEU A 18 14.68 -6.64 -7.79
CA LEU A 18 14.21 -7.24 -6.53
C LEU A 18 12.69 -7.08 -6.38
N SER A 19 12.15 -5.89 -6.68
CA SER A 19 10.71 -5.62 -6.67
C SER A 19 9.96 -6.49 -7.70
N ARG A 20 10.51 -6.63 -8.91
CA ARG A 20 9.95 -7.47 -9.97
C ARG A 20 9.92 -8.93 -9.58
N ALA A 21 11.04 -9.47 -9.06
CA ALA A 21 11.13 -10.86 -8.63
C ALA A 21 10.14 -11.17 -7.50
N ALA A 22 10.09 -10.34 -6.45
CA ALA A 22 9.15 -10.49 -5.34
C ALA A 22 7.68 -10.37 -5.79
N THR A 23 7.39 -9.46 -6.73
CA THR A 23 6.05 -9.29 -7.30
C THR A 23 5.64 -10.50 -8.13
N THR A 24 6.55 -11.06 -8.94
CA THR A 24 6.29 -12.26 -9.75
C THR A 24 6.03 -13.49 -8.88
N ASP A 25 6.86 -13.75 -7.87
CA ASP A 25 6.65 -14.87 -6.94
C ASP A 25 5.35 -14.71 -6.12
N LEU A 26 5.04 -13.50 -5.63
CA LEU A 26 3.76 -13.24 -4.95
C LEU A 26 2.57 -13.45 -5.89
N ALA A 27 2.67 -13.02 -7.15
CA ALA A 27 1.61 -13.22 -8.14
C ALA A 27 1.41 -14.71 -8.48
N GLN A 28 2.49 -15.50 -8.58
CA GLN A 28 2.43 -16.97 -8.74
C GLN A 28 1.71 -17.62 -7.56
N ARG A 29 2.11 -17.29 -6.33
CA ARG A 29 1.52 -17.85 -5.09
C ARG A 29 0.06 -17.45 -4.91
N LEU A 30 -0.33 -16.25 -5.33
CA LEU A 30 -1.72 -15.80 -5.35
C LEU A 30 -2.54 -16.50 -6.45
N ALA A 31 -2.01 -16.67 -7.66
CA ALA A 31 -2.71 -17.32 -8.77
C ALA A 31 -3.05 -18.77 -8.42
N GLN A 32 -2.07 -19.54 -7.93
CA GLN A 32 -2.23 -20.94 -7.49
C GLN A 32 -3.22 -21.13 -6.32
N ARG A 33 -3.50 -20.06 -5.56
CA ARG A 33 -4.36 -20.07 -4.36
C ARG A 33 -5.75 -19.49 -4.62
N ALA A 34 -5.90 -18.58 -5.58
CA ALA A 34 -7.18 -18.00 -5.99
C ALA A 34 -7.87 -18.82 -7.09
N PHE A 35 -7.10 -19.44 -7.97
CA PHE A 35 -7.59 -20.26 -9.08
C PHE A 35 -7.19 -21.72 -8.86
N ARG A 36 -8.15 -22.64 -9.02
CA ARG A 36 -7.80 -24.05 -9.25
C ARG A 36 -7.23 -24.16 -10.67
N PRO A 37 -6.21 -25.02 -10.89
CA PRO A 37 -5.86 -25.45 -12.23
C PRO A 37 -7.11 -26.02 -12.92
N LEU A 38 -7.46 -25.45 -14.09
CA LEU A 38 -8.51 -25.99 -14.96
C LEU A 38 -7.95 -27.20 -15.71
N GLY A 39 -7.80 -28.30 -14.97
CA GLY A 39 -7.28 -29.58 -15.41
C GLY A 39 -8.26 -30.71 -15.11
N ALA A 40 -9.40 -30.72 -15.79
CA ALA A 40 -10.19 -31.94 -15.92
C ALA A 40 -9.40 -32.98 -16.74
N PRO A 41 -9.45 -34.28 -16.39
CA PRO A 41 -8.71 -35.31 -17.11
C PRO A 41 -9.23 -35.41 -18.56
N GLY A 42 -8.43 -34.92 -19.52
CA GLY A 42 -8.77 -34.89 -20.94
C GLY A 42 -8.62 -33.52 -21.64
N GLN A 43 -8.35 -32.44 -20.92
CA GLN A 43 -8.06 -31.14 -21.54
C GLN A 43 -6.71 -31.14 -22.30
N ALA A 44 -6.63 -30.35 -23.37
CA ALA A 44 -5.40 -30.18 -24.14
C ALA A 44 -4.37 -29.35 -23.37
N ALA A 45 -3.08 -29.54 -23.65
CA ALA A 45 -2.00 -28.83 -22.95
C ALA A 45 -2.10 -27.31 -23.10
N ASP A 46 -2.52 -26.82 -24.27
CA ASP A 46 -2.67 -25.39 -24.56
C ASP A 46 -3.76 -24.71 -23.71
N ASP A 47 -4.85 -25.41 -23.37
CA ASP A 47 -5.91 -24.89 -22.48
C ASP A 47 -5.37 -24.62 -21.07
N VAL A 48 -4.50 -25.51 -20.57
CA VAL A 48 -3.90 -25.40 -19.24
C VAL A 48 -2.88 -24.26 -19.21
N VAL A 49 -2.01 -24.17 -20.21
CA VAL A 49 -1.02 -23.09 -20.36
C VAL A 49 -1.71 -21.72 -20.51
N GLY A 50 -2.80 -21.66 -21.27
CA GLY A 50 -3.63 -20.46 -21.39
C GLY A 50 -4.31 -20.08 -20.06
N GLY A 51 -4.83 -21.07 -19.32
CA GLY A 51 -5.45 -20.87 -18.01
C GLY A 51 -4.51 -20.24 -16.99
N ASP A 52 -3.29 -20.77 -16.84
CA ASP A 52 -2.30 -20.26 -15.89
C ASP A 52 -1.82 -18.83 -16.25
N ALA A 53 -1.64 -18.55 -17.54
CA ALA A 53 -1.27 -17.20 -18.02
C ALA A 53 -2.37 -16.16 -17.78
N LEU A 54 -3.64 -16.53 -17.93
CA LEU A 54 -4.79 -15.66 -17.66
C LEU A 54 -5.03 -15.47 -16.15
N ALA A 55 -4.83 -16.51 -15.33
CA ALA A 55 -4.87 -16.41 -13.88
C ALA A 55 -3.79 -15.45 -13.35
N MET A 56 -2.55 -15.56 -13.87
CA MET A 56 -1.45 -14.65 -13.60
C MET A 56 -1.81 -13.19 -13.93
N LEU A 57 -2.30 -12.94 -15.15
CA LEU A 57 -2.69 -11.59 -15.59
C LEU A 57 -3.80 -11.01 -14.69
N HIS A 58 -4.80 -11.82 -14.32
CA HIS A 58 -5.89 -11.38 -13.45
C HIS A 58 -5.38 -10.98 -12.04
N VAL A 59 -4.46 -11.75 -11.47
CA VAL A 59 -3.81 -11.41 -10.20
C VAL A 59 -3.02 -10.11 -10.31
N LEU A 60 -2.20 -9.94 -11.34
CA LEU A 60 -1.37 -8.75 -11.54
C LEU A 60 -2.21 -7.47 -11.68
N VAL A 61 -3.38 -7.53 -12.30
CA VAL A 61 -4.32 -6.39 -12.39
C VAL A 61 -4.89 -5.98 -11.02
N HIS A 62 -5.18 -6.93 -10.12
CA HIS A 62 -5.58 -6.58 -8.75
C HIS A 62 -4.41 -6.11 -7.89
N MET A 63 -3.23 -6.71 -8.06
CA MET A 63 -2.02 -6.25 -7.37
C MET A 63 -1.64 -4.82 -7.77
N GLN A 64 -1.78 -4.44 -9.04
CA GLN A 64 -1.58 -3.06 -9.50
C GLN A 64 -2.48 -2.09 -8.74
N ARG A 65 -3.79 -2.37 -8.66
CA ARG A 65 -4.77 -1.52 -7.95
C ARG A 65 -4.49 -1.46 -6.44
N ALA A 66 -4.07 -2.56 -5.83
CA ALA A 66 -3.70 -2.60 -4.43
C ALA A 66 -2.43 -1.75 -4.16
N VAL A 67 -1.42 -1.83 -5.02
CA VAL A 67 -0.21 -0.99 -4.95
C VAL A 67 -0.57 0.49 -5.17
N GLU A 68 -1.49 0.81 -6.09
CA GLU A 68 -1.95 2.19 -6.30
C GLU A 68 -2.60 2.79 -5.04
N GLY A 69 -3.41 2.00 -4.32
CA GLY A 69 -3.97 2.41 -3.03
C GLY A 69 -2.89 2.58 -1.94
N LEU A 70 -1.98 1.60 -1.81
CA LEU A 70 -0.86 1.67 -0.86
C LEU A 70 0.09 2.85 -1.13
N MET A 71 0.27 3.26 -2.39
CA MET A 71 1.02 4.48 -2.74
C MET A 71 0.33 5.75 -2.25
N ASP A 72 -1.00 5.79 -2.26
CA ASP A 72 -1.78 6.95 -1.85
C ASP A 72 -1.88 7.02 -0.31
N GLU A 73 -1.98 5.87 0.37
CA GLU A 73 -1.82 5.74 1.84
C GLU A 73 -0.41 6.17 2.30
N ALA A 74 0.65 5.68 1.64
CA ALA A 74 2.03 6.05 1.96
C ALA A 74 2.31 7.54 1.71
N ALA A 75 1.69 8.13 0.68
CA ALA A 75 1.76 9.57 0.44
C ALA A 75 1.06 10.37 1.55
N ALA A 76 -0.12 9.92 2.01
CA ALA A 76 -0.83 10.55 3.13
C ALA A 76 -0.05 10.48 4.45
N GLN A 77 0.54 9.31 4.76
CA GLN A 77 1.39 9.13 5.94
C GLN A 77 2.62 10.04 5.88
N ALA A 78 3.35 10.06 4.75
CA ALA A 78 4.50 10.92 4.57
C ALA A 78 4.16 12.42 4.74
N VAL A 79 2.95 12.85 4.32
CA VAL A 79 2.45 14.21 4.57
C VAL A 79 2.19 14.47 6.06
N GLY A 80 1.63 13.49 6.79
CA GLY A 80 1.52 13.55 8.25
C GLY A 80 2.87 13.73 8.95
N ASP A 81 3.91 13.05 8.44
CA ASP A 81 5.30 13.16 8.88
C ASP A 81 6.01 14.44 8.38
N GLY A 82 5.31 15.34 7.68
CA GLY A 82 5.79 16.65 7.25
C GLY A 82 6.40 16.73 5.85
N ALA A 83 6.26 15.68 5.01
CA ALA A 83 6.71 15.71 3.63
C ALA A 83 5.83 16.62 2.75
N GLY A 84 6.45 17.36 1.83
CA GLY A 84 5.75 18.14 0.82
C GLY A 84 5.69 17.46 -0.55
N TYR A 85 4.93 18.04 -1.48
CA TYR A 85 4.93 17.62 -2.89
C TYR A 85 6.34 17.50 -3.55
N PRO A 86 7.40 18.26 -3.17
CA PRO A 86 8.75 18.01 -3.66
C PRO A 86 9.34 16.67 -3.20
N GLN A 87 9.09 16.26 -1.96
CA GLN A 87 9.55 14.99 -1.39
C GLN A 87 8.77 13.82 -1.99
N LEU A 88 7.42 13.92 -2.04
CA LEU A 88 6.56 12.93 -2.70
C LEU A 88 6.94 12.75 -4.19
N GLY A 89 7.20 13.86 -4.88
CA GLY A 89 7.67 13.84 -6.27
C GLY A 89 8.99 13.09 -6.42
N ARG A 90 9.98 13.37 -5.56
CA ARG A 90 11.27 12.66 -5.56
C ARG A 90 11.10 11.16 -5.31
N ALA A 91 10.32 10.77 -4.29
CA ALA A 91 10.09 9.37 -3.94
C ALA A 91 9.45 8.56 -5.10
N CYS A 92 8.54 9.17 -5.85
CA CYS A 92 7.87 8.52 -6.99
C CYS A 92 8.48 8.88 -8.36
N ARG A 93 9.68 9.48 -8.41
CA ARG A 93 10.37 9.97 -9.63
C ARG A 93 9.50 10.85 -10.57
N ILE A 94 8.56 11.61 -10.01
CA ILE A 94 7.70 12.56 -10.74
C ILE A 94 7.97 14.01 -10.33
N THR A 95 7.62 14.97 -11.18
CA THR A 95 7.77 16.39 -10.83
C THR A 95 6.85 16.77 -9.65
N ARG A 96 7.20 17.85 -8.92
CA ARG A 96 6.35 18.44 -7.87
C ARG A 96 4.90 18.68 -8.33
N GLN A 97 4.71 19.07 -9.60
CA GLN A 97 3.38 19.28 -10.18
C GLN A 97 2.69 17.96 -10.53
N GLY A 98 3.44 16.93 -10.94
CA GLY A 98 2.94 15.56 -11.06
C GLY A 98 2.41 15.02 -9.73
N ALA A 99 3.17 15.16 -8.65
CA ALA A 99 2.75 14.78 -7.30
C ALA A 99 1.49 15.55 -6.86
N ARG A 100 1.43 16.87 -7.08
CA ARG A 100 0.22 17.68 -6.81
C ARG A 100 -0.99 17.27 -7.66
N LYS A 101 -0.77 16.80 -8.90
CA LYS A 101 -1.84 16.30 -9.78
C LYS A 101 -2.35 14.93 -9.34
N ARG A 102 -1.47 14.04 -8.86
CA ARG A 102 -1.85 12.72 -8.33
C ARG A 102 -2.61 12.85 -7.00
N TRP A 103 -2.12 13.69 -6.09
CA TRP A 103 -2.69 13.88 -4.76
C TRP A 103 -3.21 15.32 -4.56
N PRO A 104 -4.30 15.72 -5.22
CA PRO A 104 -4.87 17.06 -5.08
C PRO A 104 -5.39 17.28 -3.66
N GLY A 105 -4.93 18.35 -3.01
CA GLY A 105 -5.40 18.74 -1.68
C GLY A 105 -4.75 17.99 -0.51
N LEU A 106 -3.79 17.08 -0.74
CA LEU A 106 -3.17 16.29 0.32
C LEU A 106 -2.52 17.16 1.41
N LEU A 107 -1.78 18.21 1.02
CA LEU A 107 -1.22 19.23 1.94
C LEU A 107 -2.24 20.27 2.44
N SER A 108 -3.51 20.17 2.04
CA SER A 108 -4.57 21.14 2.38
C SER A 108 -5.53 20.63 3.45
N THR A 109 -5.37 19.39 3.91
CA THR A 109 -6.16 18.81 5.00
C THR A 109 -5.48 19.13 6.34
N PRO A 110 -6.07 19.98 7.21
CA PRO A 110 -5.59 20.10 8.58
C PRO A 110 -5.91 18.80 9.32
N GLY A 111 -4.96 18.27 10.08
CA GLY A 111 -5.06 16.92 10.65
C GLY A 111 -6.26 16.73 11.58
N VAL A 112 -7.26 15.96 11.15
CA VAL A 112 -8.25 15.32 12.02
C VAL A 112 -7.52 14.17 12.74
N GLY A 113 -6.69 14.53 13.72
CA GLY A 113 -5.74 13.60 14.36
C GLY A 113 -5.02 14.14 15.60
N ALA A 114 -5.30 15.37 16.05
CA ALA A 114 -4.88 15.81 17.37
C ALA A 114 -5.77 15.13 18.43
N GLY A 115 -5.28 14.04 19.03
CA GLY A 115 -6.04 13.22 19.97
C GLY A 115 -6.55 14.01 21.19
N GLN A 116 -7.84 13.88 21.48
CA GLN A 116 -8.57 14.53 22.57
C GLN A 116 -7.99 14.18 23.95
N PRO A 117 -7.54 15.16 24.76
CA PRO A 117 -7.44 15.04 26.20
C PRO A 117 -8.59 15.78 26.91
N HIS A 118 -8.86 15.42 28.16
CA HIS A 118 -9.93 15.93 29.03
C HIS A 118 -11.37 15.49 28.61
N GLY A 119 -12.07 14.70 29.41
CA GLY A 119 -11.56 14.06 30.65
C GLY A 119 -12.50 13.02 31.24
N GLY A 120 -11.97 11.81 31.48
CA GLY A 120 -12.59 10.82 32.37
C GLY A 120 -12.15 11.07 33.80
N SER A 121 -13.02 11.68 34.62
CA SER A 121 -12.85 11.76 36.08
C SER A 121 -14.17 12.12 36.76
N ARG A 122 -15.04 11.11 36.94
CA ARG A 122 -16.01 11.00 38.05
C ARG A 122 -16.76 9.66 37.98
N ASP A 123 -16.16 8.66 38.62
CA ASP A 123 -16.86 7.55 39.24
C ASP A 123 -16.20 7.27 40.59
N PRO A 124 -16.96 7.40 41.68
CA PRO A 124 -16.75 6.60 42.88
C PRO A 124 -18.06 5.88 43.24
N LEU A 125 -18.10 4.56 43.02
CA LEU A 125 -19.24 3.70 43.29
C LEU A 125 -18.87 2.63 44.33
N ASP A 126 -18.79 3.07 45.60
CA ASP A 126 -18.69 2.32 46.88
C ASP A 126 -18.56 3.41 47.98
N GLU A 127 -19.07 3.35 49.21
CA GLU A 127 -19.85 2.40 50.04
C GLU A 127 -20.98 3.22 50.76
N VAL A 128 -22.04 2.74 51.43
CA VAL A 128 -22.79 1.46 51.60
C VAL A 128 -24.18 1.84 52.21
N PRO A 129 -25.28 1.09 51.99
CA PRO A 129 -26.60 1.43 52.56
C PRO A 129 -26.83 0.88 53.98
N ASP A 130 -27.62 1.58 54.82
CA ASP A 130 -28.76 0.99 55.57
C ASP A 130 -29.66 2.06 56.26
N THR A 131 -30.84 1.63 56.70
CA THR A 131 -31.86 2.32 57.56
C THR A 131 -32.56 3.57 57.00
#